data_AF-Q6UU97-F1
#
_entry.id   AF-Q6UU97-F1
#
_cell.length_a   1.000
_cell.length_b   1.000
_cell.length_c   1.000
_cell.angle_alpha   90.00
_cell.angle_beta   90.00
_cell.angle_gamma   90.00
#
_symmetry.space_group_name_H-M   'P 1'
#
loop_
_entity.id
_entity.type
_entity.pdbx_description
1 polymer ?
#
loop_
_entity_poly.entity_id
_entity_poly.type
_entity_poly.pdbx_seq_one_letter_code
_entity_poly.pdbx_strand_id
1 'polypeptide(L)'
;MLGEQPHRFAPPSPPMKLCKEMVEAMGGTESEYYARFKSYCCEAYNILRKSSNLILNLFYLMTGSNIESITDKGTSKLQQNFRLDLDDEDAIHFLQGLINESISAFFPQVVETIHQWAQSRR
;
A
#
# COMPACT_ATOMS: atom_id res chain seq x y z
N MET A 1 -3.05 -1.80 14.50
CA MET A 1 -3.81 -1.80 13.22
C MET A 1 -3.68 -0.50 12.42
N LEU A 2 -3.52 0.68 13.05
CA LEU A 2 -3.26 1.96 12.37
C LEU A 2 -1.78 2.36 12.45
N GLY A 3 -0.90 1.52 11.87
CA GLY A 3 0.54 1.81 11.77
C GLY A 3 1.41 1.40 12.97
N GLU A 4 0.84 0.83 14.03
CA GLU A 4 1.63 0.38 15.18
C GLU A 4 2.48 -0.84 14.86
N GLN A 5 3.80 -0.64 14.94
CA GLN A 5 4.83 -1.67 14.84
C GLN A 5 5.09 -2.26 16.22
N PRO A 6 5.19 -3.60 16.38
CA PRO A 6 5.47 -4.20 17.68
C PRO A 6 6.90 -3.96 18.21
N HIS A 7 7.84 -3.45 17.40
CA HIS A 7 9.25 -3.35 17.81
C HIS A 7 9.90 -2.03 17.39
N ARG A 8 10.41 -1.28 18.37
CA ARG A 8 11.10 0.02 18.26
C ARG A 8 12.36 0.03 17.39
N PHE A 9 12.84 -1.15 16.96
CA PHE A 9 14.07 -1.34 16.19
C PHE A 9 13.84 -1.99 14.82
N ALA A 10 12.60 -2.29 14.45
CA ALA A 10 12.31 -2.80 13.12
C ALA A 10 12.44 -1.66 12.09
N PRO A 11 12.99 -1.94 10.89
CA PRO A 11 12.98 -0.97 9.80
C PRO A 11 11.55 -0.49 9.52
N PRO A 12 11.36 0.75 9.05
CA PRO A 12 10.05 1.26 8.70
C PRO A 12 9.36 0.27 7.74
N SER A 13 8.14 -0.13 8.08
CA SER A 13 7.39 -1.04 7.22
C SER A 13 7.17 -0.41 5.85
N PRO A 14 7.21 -1.22 4.77
CA PRO A 14 6.92 -0.72 3.44
C PRO A 14 5.54 -0.06 3.43
N PRO A 15 5.35 0.99 2.61
CA PRO A 15 4.10 1.72 2.57
C PRO A 15 2.92 0.84 2.14
N MET A 16 3.18 -0.25 1.41
CA MET A 16 2.21 -1.27 1.07
C MET A 16 2.68 -2.67 1.47
N LYS A 17 1.76 -3.48 2.00
CA LYS A 17 1.98 -4.89 2.33
C LYS A 17 1.87 -5.75 1.06
N LEU A 18 2.91 -5.74 0.25
CA LEU A 18 3.02 -6.55 -0.95
C LEU A 18 4.36 -7.30 -0.91
N CYS A 19 4.33 -8.62 -0.97
CA CYS A 19 5.55 -9.44 -1.02
C CYS A 19 5.85 -9.94 -2.43
N LYS A 20 7.06 -10.45 -2.63
CA LYS A 20 7.57 -10.91 -3.93
C LYS A 20 6.69 -12.00 -4.55
N GLU A 21 6.32 -12.98 -3.75
CA GLU A 21 5.54 -14.15 -4.17
C GLU A 21 4.16 -13.74 -4.71
N MET A 22 3.56 -12.68 -4.16
CA MET A 22 2.31 -12.14 -4.67
C MET A 22 2.47 -11.54 -6.08
N VAL A 23 3.58 -10.84 -6.34
CA VAL A 23 3.88 -10.25 -7.65
C VAL A 23 4.21 -11.33 -8.67
N GLU A 24 4.98 -12.34 -8.27
CA GLU A 24 5.29 -13.49 -9.12
C GLU A 24 4.05 -14.31 -9.46
N ALA A 25 3.12 -14.49 -8.51
CA ALA A 25 1.84 -15.13 -8.77
C ALA A 25 0.96 -14.37 -9.78
N MET A 26 1.14 -13.05 -9.90
CA MET A 26 0.52 -12.23 -10.94
C MET A 26 1.27 -12.30 -12.29
N GLY A 27 2.36 -13.05 -12.39
CA GLY A 27 3.18 -13.18 -13.60
C GLY A 27 4.33 -12.17 -13.69
N GLY A 28 4.68 -11.48 -12.59
CA GLY A 28 5.78 -10.51 -12.55
C GLY A 28 5.35 -9.08 -12.92
N THR A 29 6.30 -8.14 -12.84
CA THR A 29 6.02 -6.69 -13.03
C THR A 29 5.61 -6.32 -14.46
N GLU A 30 6.00 -7.12 -15.44
CA GLU A 30 5.70 -6.90 -16.86
C GLU A 30 4.40 -7.60 -17.31
N SER A 31 3.75 -8.33 -16.40
CA SER A 31 2.49 -9.02 -16.71
C SER A 31 1.32 -8.06 -16.80
N GLU A 32 0.41 -8.32 -17.74
CA GLU A 32 -0.88 -7.62 -17.86
C GLU A 32 -1.69 -7.70 -16.56
N TYR A 33 -1.63 -8.83 -15.85
CA TYR A 33 -2.34 -9.00 -14.58
C TYR A 33 -1.80 -8.08 -13.49
N TYR A 34 -0.49 -7.84 -13.46
CA TYR A 34 0.12 -6.90 -12.53
C TYR A 34 -0.21 -5.44 -12.89
N ALA A 35 -0.25 -5.10 -14.18
CA ALA A 35 -0.72 -3.80 -14.63
C ALA A 35 -2.19 -3.56 -14.22
N ARG A 36 -3.05 -4.57 -14.38
CA ARG A 36 -4.45 -4.53 -13.97
C ARG A 36 -4.62 -4.43 -12.45
N PHE A 37 -3.81 -5.15 -11.68
CA PHE A 37 -3.74 -5.00 -10.22
C PHE A 37 -3.46 -3.55 -9.82
N LYS A 38 -2.44 -2.92 -10.40
CA LYS A 38 -2.13 -1.50 -10.13
C LYS A 38 -3.31 -0.59 -10.46
N SER A 39 -3.96 -0.80 -11.61
CA SER A 39 -5.15 -0.05 -12.01
C SER A 39 -6.26 -0.16 -10.97
N TYR A 40 -6.57 -1.37 -10.52
CA TYR A 40 -7.62 -1.59 -9.52
C TYR A 40 -7.28 -0.99 -8.16
N CYS A 41 -6.02 -1.04 -7.72
CA CYS A 41 -5.61 -0.36 -6.50
C CYS A 41 -5.87 1.14 -6.58
N CYS A 42 -5.53 1.77 -7.72
CA CYS A 42 -5.69 3.19 -7.93
C CYS A 42 -7.17 3.60 -7.99
N GLU A 43 -7.98 2.83 -8.71
CA GLU A 43 -9.43 3.06 -8.81
C GLU A 43 -10.10 2.91 -7.44
N ALA A 44 -9.81 1.81 -6.72
CA ALA A 44 -10.33 1.58 -5.38
C ALA A 44 -9.93 2.70 -4.41
N TYR A 45 -8.68 3.19 -4.49
CA TYR A 45 -8.21 4.30 -3.66
C TYR A 45 -9.03 5.57 -3.91
N ASN A 46 -9.28 5.93 -5.18
CA ASN A 46 -10.11 7.09 -5.51
C ASN A 46 -11.58 6.93 -5.09
N ILE A 47 -12.15 5.73 -5.21
CA ILE A 47 -13.50 5.44 -4.70
C ILE A 47 -13.58 5.63 -3.18
N LEU A 48 -12.59 5.13 -2.45
CA LEU A 48 -12.51 5.29 -0.99
C LEU A 48 -12.29 6.76 -0.59
N ARG A 49 -11.47 7.51 -1.32
CA ARG A 49 -11.27 8.96 -1.11
C ARG A 49 -12.56 9.76 -1.26
N LYS A 50 -13.38 9.43 -2.27
CA LYS A 50 -14.68 10.07 -2.50
C LYS A 50 -15.69 9.81 -1.37
N SER A 51 -15.52 8.70 -0.66
CA SER A 51 -16.34 8.31 0.51
C SER A 51 -15.69 8.60 1.86
N SER A 52 -14.56 9.33 1.86
CA SER A 52 -13.73 9.57 3.06
C SER A 52 -14.48 10.24 4.20
N ASN A 53 -15.36 11.22 3.93
CA ASN A 53 -16.15 11.89 4.96
C ASN A 53 -16.99 10.91 5.78
N LEU A 54 -17.66 9.96 5.14
CA LEU A 54 -18.46 8.94 5.83
C LEU A 54 -17.57 8.07 6.70
N ILE A 55 -16.46 7.58 6.13
CA ILE A 55 -15.51 6.70 6.83
C ILE A 55 -14.92 7.42 8.05
N LEU A 56 -14.46 8.66 7.88
CA LEU A 56 -13.88 9.46 8.96
C LEU A 56 -14.90 9.74 10.05
N ASN A 57 -16.13 10.12 9.71
CA ASN A 57 -17.19 10.35 10.69
C ASN A 57 -17.50 9.10 11.52
N LEU A 58 -17.53 7.92 10.89
CA LEU A 58 -17.70 6.65 11.61
C LEU A 58 -16.53 6.41 12.59
N PHE A 59 -15.29 6.66 12.18
CA PHE A 59 -14.13 6.54 13.06
C PHE A 59 -14.15 7.55 14.21
N TYR A 60 -14.56 8.80 13.95
CA TYR A 60 -14.74 9.82 14.99
C TYR A 60 -15.79 9.42 16.02
N LEU A 61 -16.91 8.80 15.60
CA LEU A 61 -17.91 8.29 16.53
C LEU A 61 -17.39 7.09 17.35
N MET A 62 -16.48 6.30 16.78
CA MET A 62 -15.88 5.15 17.45
C MET A 62 -14.74 5.50 18.41
N THR A 63 -14.24 6.74 18.47
CA THR A 63 -13.15 7.09 19.40
C THR A 63 -13.51 6.88 20.88
N GLY A 64 -14.81 6.91 21.21
CA GLY A 64 -15.31 6.60 22.55
C GLY A 64 -15.46 5.10 22.88
N SER A 65 -15.17 4.19 21.93
CA SER A 65 -15.50 2.76 22.05
C SER A 65 -14.45 1.90 22.78
N ASN A 66 -13.47 2.51 23.46
CA ASN A 66 -12.37 1.81 24.15
C ASN A 66 -11.56 0.83 23.26
N ILE A 67 -11.67 0.93 21.93
CA ILE A 67 -10.86 0.18 20.98
C ILE A 67 -9.48 0.84 20.91
N GLU A 68 -8.45 0.16 21.40
CA GLU A 68 -7.07 0.68 21.58
C GLU A 68 -6.48 1.38 20.35
N SER A 69 -6.84 0.93 19.14
CA SER A 69 -6.33 1.51 17.90
C SER A 69 -7.18 2.66 17.32
N ILE A 70 -8.43 2.80 17.76
CA ILE A 70 -9.35 3.85 17.27
C ILE A 70 -9.28 5.04 18.24
N THR A 71 -8.17 5.76 18.15
CA THR A 71 -7.89 6.97 18.92
C THR A 71 -7.95 8.20 18.01
N ASP A 72 -7.99 9.40 18.58
CA ASP A 72 -7.91 10.65 17.80
C ASP A 72 -6.67 10.70 16.89
N LYS A 73 -5.54 10.17 17.38
CA LYS A 73 -4.30 10.05 16.61
C LYS A 73 -4.45 9.06 15.46
N GLY A 74 -5.09 7.92 15.70
CA GLY A 74 -5.38 6.91 14.68
C GLY A 74 -6.29 7.45 13.57
N THR A 75 -7.34 8.18 13.96
CA THR A 75 -8.27 8.83 13.02
C THR A 75 -7.60 9.94 12.21
N SER A 76 -6.75 10.75 12.85
CA SER A 76 -5.95 11.77 12.16
C SER A 76 -4.98 11.13 11.15
N LYS A 77 -4.36 10.00 11.50
CA LYS A 77 -3.49 9.26 10.58
C LYS A 77 -4.27 8.67 9.41
N LEU A 78 -5.47 8.14 9.66
CA LEU A 78 -6.36 7.66 8.61
C LEU A 78 -6.73 8.76 7.62
N GLN A 79 -7.06 9.97 8.11
CA GLN A 79 -7.33 11.13 7.26
C GLN A 79 -6.11 11.49 6.39
N GLN A 80 -4.90 11.48 6.96
CA GLN A 80 -3.67 11.74 6.19
C GLN A 80 -3.46 10.70 5.08
N ASN A 81 -3.80 9.43 5.32
CA ASN A 81 -3.65 8.37 4.32
C ASN A 81 -4.59 8.55 3.11
N PHE A 82 -5.72 9.23 3.28
CA PHE A 82 -6.62 9.55 2.16
C PHE A 82 -6.06 10.61 1.22
N ARG A 83 -5.07 11.43 1.64
CA ARG A 83 -4.44 12.48 0.82
C ARG A 83 -5.45 13.39 0.09
N LEU A 84 -6.46 13.86 0.82
CA LEU A 84 -7.54 14.70 0.28
C LEU A 84 -7.05 16.06 -0.29
N ASP A 85 -5.77 16.36 -0.12
CA ASP A 85 -5.04 17.48 -0.74
C ASP A 85 -4.75 17.28 -2.23
N LEU A 86 -4.76 16.04 -2.73
CA LEU A 86 -4.50 15.70 -4.13
C LEU A 86 -5.81 15.64 -4.94
N ASP A 87 -5.74 15.83 -6.26
CA ASP A 87 -6.84 15.47 -7.15
C ASP A 87 -6.82 13.98 -7.51
N ASP A 88 -7.75 13.53 -8.36
CA ASP A 88 -7.89 12.12 -8.73
C ASP A 88 -6.65 11.60 -9.50
N GLU A 89 -5.99 12.43 -10.32
CA GLU A 89 -4.82 12.03 -11.14
C GLU A 89 -3.55 11.98 -10.28
N ASP A 90 -3.33 13.02 -9.47
CA ASP A 90 -2.21 13.08 -8.54
C ASP A 90 -2.29 11.95 -7.49
N ALA A 91 -3.50 11.57 -7.07
CA ALA A 91 -3.72 10.44 -6.17
C ALA A 91 -3.32 9.09 -6.80
N ILE A 92 -3.55 8.92 -8.10
CA ILE A 92 -3.12 7.74 -8.85
C ILE A 92 -1.59 7.69 -8.87
N HIS A 93 -0.92 8.80 -9.21
CA HIS A 93 0.54 8.88 -9.24
C HIS A 93 1.14 8.62 -7.86
N PHE A 94 0.56 9.21 -6.80
CA PHE A 94 0.96 8.96 -5.43
C PHE A 94 0.88 7.47 -5.07
N LEU A 95 -0.26 6.81 -5.32
CA LEU A 95 -0.43 5.41 -4.98
C LEU A 95 0.51 4.51 -5.80
N GLN A 96 0.66 4.76 -7.10
CA GLN A 96 1.62 4.02 -7.94
C GLN A 96 3.06 4.16 -7.42
N GLY A 97 3.43 5.35 -6.93
CA GLY A 97 4.71 5.57 -6.25
C GLY A 97 4.90 4.65 -5.05
N LEU A 98 3.90 4.55 -4.16
CA LEU A 98 3.96 3.65 -2.99
C LEU A 98 4.05 2.17 -3.38
N ILE A 99 3.32 1.75 -4.42
CA ILE A 99 3.39 0.38 -4.94
C ILE A 99 4.81 0.08 -5.44
N ASN A 100 5.38 0.98 -6.24
CA ASN A 100 6.71 0.81 -6.80
C ASN A 100 7.78 0.83 -5.71
N GLU A 101 7.73 1.76 -4.76
CA GLU A 101 8.65 1.82 -3.62
C GLU A 101 8.61 0.52 -2.81
N SER A 102 7.40 0.02 -2.54
CA SER A 102 7.22 -1.24 -1.81
C SER A 102 7.89 -2.39 -2.54
N ILE A 103 7.81 -2.45 -3.87
CA ILE A 103 8.44 -3.53 -4.66
C ILE A 103 9.94 -3.30 -4.78
N SER A 104 10.40 -2.07 -5.01
CA SER A 104 11.82 -1.66 -5.07
C SER A 104 12.59 -2.06 -3.81
N ALA A 105 11.95 -1.99 -2.64
CA ALA A 105 12.52 -2.53 -1.40
C ALA A 105 12.83 -4.05 -1.48
N PHE A 106 12.15 -4.80 -2.36
CA PHE A 106 12.37 -6.22 -2.61
C PHE A 106 13.18 -6.52 -3.90
N PHE A 107 13.45 -5.54 -4.76
CA PHE A 107 14.12 -5.73 -6.07
C PHE A 107 15.51 -6.42 -6.01
N PRO A 108 16.38 -6.23 -4.99
CA PRO A 108 17.67 -6.90 -4.94
C PRO A 108 17.55 -8.43 -5.09
N GLN A 109 16.49 -9.02 -4.53
CA GLN A 109 16.26 -10.47 -4.57
C GLN A 109 15.62 -10.94 -5.88
N VAL A 110 14.93 -10.05 -6.60
CA VAL A 110 14.23 -10.38 -7.86
C VAL A 110 15.21 -10.44 -9.02
N VAL A 111 16.09 -9.44 -9.13
CA VAL A 111 17.15 -9.41 -10.16
C VAL A 111 18.05 -10.63 -10.02
N GLU A 112 18.42 -10.99 -8.80
CA GLU A 112 19.27 -12.16 -8.54
C GLU A 112 18.57 -13.48 -8.93
N THR A 113 17.27 -13.62 -8.65
CA THR A 113 16.52 -14.84 -9.03
C THR A 113 16.36 -14.97 -10.53
N ILE A 114 16.03 -13.88 -11.24
CA ILE A 114 15.92 -13.88 -12.71
C ILE A 114 17.29 -14.13 -13.34
N HIS A 115 18.36 -13.55 -12.78
CA HIS A 115 19.72 -13.77 -13.25
C HIS A 115 20.14 -15.23 -13.08
N GLN A 116 19.86 -15.84 -11.92
CA GLN A 116 20.14 -17.26 -11.68
C GLN A 116 19.31 -18.18 -12.58
N TRP A 117 18.05 -17.85 -12.86
CA TRP A 117 17.21 -18.61 -13.79
C TRP A 117 17.69 -18.51 -15.25
N ALA A 118 18.15 -17.33 -15.65
CA ALA A 118 18.75 -17.12 -16.97
C ALA A 118 20.11 -17.82 -17.12
N GLN A 119 20.88 -17.93 -16.03
CA GLN A 119 22.15 -18.64 -16.00
C GLN A 119 22.00 -20.15 -15.93
N SER A 120 20.98 -20.67 -15.23
CA SER A 120 20.71 -22.12 -15.13
C SER A 120 20.08 -22.74 -16.38
N ARG A 121 19.71 -21.91 -17.35
CA ARG A 121 19.25 -22.30 -18.69
C ARG A 121 20.33 -22.17 -19.78
N ARG A 122 21.59 -21.95 -19.40
CA ARG A 122 22.79 -22.13 -20.24
C ARG A 122 23.61 -23.30 -19.74
#